data_AF-A0A4U5TSA0-F1
#
_entry.id   AF-A0A4U5TSA0-F1
#
_cell.length_a   1.000
_cell.length_b   1.000
_cell.length_c   1.000
_cell.angle_alpha   90.00
_cell.angle_beta   90.00
_cell.angle_gamma   90.00
#
_symmetry.space_group_name_H-M   'P 1'
#
loop_
_entity.id
_entity.type
_entity.pdbx_description
1 polymer ?
#
loop_
_entity_poly.entity_id
_entity_poly.type
_entity_poly.pdbx_seq_one_letter_code
_entity_poly.pdbx_strand_id
1 'polypeptide(L)' 'MYLYERLYFSVGGFASAYYWSSTENNNNNAWKQNFNNGNQNNNNKNNTNRVRAVRDFKQTIY' A
#
# COMPACT_ATOMS: atom_id res chain seq x y z
N MET A 1 28.02 15.42 26.69
CA MET A 1 27.55 14.17 26.06
C MET A 1 26.09 14.39 25.70
N TYR A 2 25.76 14.65 24.42
CA TYR A 2 24.38 14.85 24.00
C TYR A 2 23.85 13.54 23.42
N LEU A 3 22.81 12.99 24.04
CA LEU A 3 22.08 11.83 23.54
C LEU A 3 21.15 12.33 22.42
N TYR A 4 21.40 11.94 21.18
CA TYR A 4 20.47 12.20 20.08
C TYR A 4 19.35 11.17 20.17
N GLU A 5 18.18 11.58 20.66
CA GLU A 5 16.97 10.76 20.55
C GLU A 5 16.56 10.68 19.08
N ARG A 6 16.58 9.47 18.52
CA ARG A 6 16.09 9.24 17.18
C ARG A 6 14.56 9.29 17.23
N LEU A 7 13.95 10.36 16.75
CA LEU A 7 12.50 10.41 16.51
C LEU A 7 12.14 9.41 15.40
N TYR A 8 11.74 8.19 15.78
CA TYR A 8 11.19 7.22 14.85
C TYR A 8 9.80 7.69 14.41
N PHE A 9 9.72 8.37 13.27
CA PHE A 9 8.44 8.57 12.60
C PHE A 9 7.91 7.21 12.13
N SER A 10 6.89 6.70 12.81
CA SER A 10 6.11 5.57 12.33
C SER A 10 5.47 5.93 10.98
N VAL A 11 5.92 5.31 9.90
CA VAL A 11 5.16 5.26 8.65
C VAL A 11 3.96 4.33 8.89
N GLY A 12 2.78 4.90 9.13
CA GLY A 12 1.61 4.15 9.61
C GLY A 12 0.28 4.90 9.42
N GLY A 13 -0.77 4.49 10.16
CA GLY A 13 -2.11 5.07 10.06
C GLY A 13 -2.96 4.53 8.90
N PHE A 14 -2.60 3.38 8.34
CA PHE A 14 -3.36 2.75 7.26
C PHE A 14 -4.66 2.14 7.79
N ALA A 15 -5.74 2.32 7.05
CA ALA A 15 -7.02 1.71 7.37
C ALA A 15 -7.06 0.25 6.89
N SER A 16 -7.78 -0.59 7.63
CA SER A 16 -8.13 -1.95 7.19
C SER A 16 -9.25 -1.87 6.13
N ALA A 17 -8.89 -1.71 4.86
CA ALA A 17 -9.86 -1.45 3.79
C ALA A 17 -9.35 -1.86 2.40
N TYR A 18 -10.12 -1.55 1.36
CA TYR A 18 -9.72 -1.71 -0.04
C TYR A 18 -8.69 -0.66 -0.46
N TYR A 19 -7.61 -1.12 -1.08
CA TYR A 19 -6.59 -0.31 -1.71
C TYR A 19 -6.40 -0.73 -3.17
N TRP A 20 -6.15 0.23 -4.04
CA TRP A 20 -5.81 -0.04 -5.44
C TRP A 20 -4.44 -0.75 -5.56
N SER A 21 -4.34 -1.64 -6.54
CA SER A 21 -3.10 -2.17 -7.09
C SER A 21 -2.81 -1.50 -8.44
N SER A 22 -1.55 -1.42 -8.83
CA SER A 22 -1.13 -0.94 -10.16
C SER A 22 -1.44 -1.93 -11.29
N THR A 23 -1.94 -3.12 -10.98
CA THR A 23 -2.31 -4.13 -11.97
C THR A 23 -3.64 -3.76 -12.65
N GLU A 24 -3.62 -3.61 -13.97
CA GLU A 24 -4.82 -3.45 -14.78
C GLU A 24 -5.60 -4.77 -14.90
N ASN A 25 -6.94 -4.71 -14.90
CA ASN A 25 -7.79 -5.84 -15.27
C ASN A 25 -8.31 -5.69 -16.71
N ASN A 26 -8.77 -4.50 -17.09
CA ASN A 26 -9.14 -4.12 -18.46
C ASN A 26 -9.25 -2.58 -18.56
N ASN A 27 -9.75 -2.08 -19.71
CA ASN A 27 -9.90 -0.64 -19.95
C ASN A 27 -10.66 0.09 -18.83
N ASN A 28 -11.69 -0.54 -18.25
CA ASN A 28 -12.57 0.06 -17.25
C ASN A 28 -12.22 -0.33 -15.81
N ASN A 29 -11.48 -1.42 -15.59
CA ASN A 29 -11.29 -2.00 -14.26
C ASN A 29 -9.80 -2.15 -13.88
N ALA A 30 -9.50 -1.95 -12.60
CA ALA A 30 -8.20 -2.22 -11.98
C ALA A 30 -8.35 -3.18 -10.79
N TRP A 31 -7.26 -3.85 -10.42
CA TRP A 31 -7.24 -4.75 -9.26
C TRP A 31 -7.15 -3.97 -7.95
N LYS A 32 -7.81 -4.48 -6.92
CA LYS A 32 -7.76 -3.96 -5.55
C LYS A 32 -7.54 -5.09 -4.54
N GLN A 33 -6.83 -4.75 -3.46
CA GLN A 33 -6.57 -5.63 -2.33
C GLN A 33 -7.39 -5.16 -1.13
N ASN A 34 -8.12 -6.08 -0.50
CA ASN A 34 -8.75 -5.83 0.80
C ASN A 34 -7.76 -6.19 1.91
N PHE A 35 -7.32 -5.19 2.68
CA PHE A 35 -6.45 -5.41 3.84
C PHE A 35 -7.22 -5.84 5.10
N ASN A 36 -8.55 -5.89 5.06
CA ASN A 36 -9.36 -6.40 6.17
C ASN A 36 -9.45 -7.92 6.23
N ASN A 37 -9.43 -8.59 5.09
CA ASN A 37 -9.60 -10.05 5.02
C ASN A 37 -8.76 -10.73 3.94
N GLY A 38 -7.84 -10.02 3.29
CA GLY A 38 -6.98 -10.60 2.27
C GLY A 38 -7.63 -10.80 0.90
N ASN A 39 -8.93 -10.55 0.74
CA ASN A 39 -9.60 -10.77 -0.55
C ASN A 39 -9.09 -9.83 -1.64
N GLN A 40 -8.92 -10.36 -2.85
CA GLN A 40 -8.49 -9.63 -4.04
C GLN A 40 -9.52 -9.75 -5.15
N ASN A 41 -9.93 -8.62 -5.73
CA ASN A 41 -10.84 -8.56 -6.88
C ASN A 41 -10.57 -7.31 -7.71
N ASN A 42 -11.31 -7.11 -8.80
CA ASN A 42 -11.23 -5.90 -9.61
C ASN A 42 -12.46 -5.00 -9.42
N ASN A 43 -12.30 -3.71 -9.73
CA ASN A 43 -13.38 -2.73 -9.68
C ASN A 43 -13.18 -1.62 -10.72
N ASN A 44 -14.22 -0.84 -11.01
CA ASN A 44 -14.16 0.27 -11.96
C ASN A 44 -13.12 1.31 -11.51
N LYS A 45 -12.28 1.76 -12.43
CA LYS A 45 -11.21 2.75 -12.21
C LYS A 45 -11.75 4.11 -11.72
N ASN A 46 -13.03 4.41 -11.94
CA ASN A 46 -13.67 5.62 -11.44
C ASN A 46 -14.15 5.53 -9.97
N ASN A 47 -14.10 4.35 -9.34
CA ASN A 47 -14.49 4.21 -7.93
C ASN A 47 -13.40 4.74 -6.99
N THR A 48 -13.83 5.27 -5.85
CA THR A 48 -12.92 5.68 -4.79
C THR A 48 -12.43 4.46 -3.99
N ASN A 49 -11.17 4.08 -4.15
CA ASN A 49 -10.44 3.23 -3.20
C ASN A 49 -9.17 3.96 -2.72
N ARG A 50 -8.60 3.49 -1.60
CA ARG A 50 -7.38 4.08 -1.04
C ARG A 50 -6.16 3.71 -1.88
N VAL A 51 -5.09 4.48 -1.75
CA VAL A 51 -3.78 4.21 -2.37
C VAL A 51 -2.71 4.11 -1.28
N ARG A 52 -1.73 3.22 -1.47
CA ARG A 52 -0.56 3.12 -0.59
C ARG A 52 0.69 2.90 -1.43
N ALA A 53 1.73 3.66 -1.16
CA ALA A 53 3.03 3.42 -1.77
C ALA A 53 3.66 2.14 -1.19
N VAL A 54 4.26 1.33 -2.05
CA VAL A 54 5.07 0.18 -1.68
C VAL A 54 6.50 0.49 -2.11
N ARG A 55 7.46 0.32 -1.20
CA ARG A 55 8.89 0.50 -1.48
C ARG A 55 9.59 -0.82 -1.21
N ASP A 56 10.38 -1.26 -2.18
CA ASP A 56 11.30 -2.36 -1.99
C ASP A 56 12.58 -1.87 -1.31
N PHE A 57 13.26 -2.78 -0.61
CA PHE A 57 14.55 -2.51 0.01
C PHE A 57 15.60 -3.34 -0.69
N LYS A 58 16.61 -2.69 -1.27
CA LYS A 58 17.76 -3.42 -1.79
C LYS A 58 18.44 -4.15 -0.63
N GLN A 59 18.53 -5.47 -0.75
CA GLN A 59 19.39 -6.27 0.13
C GLN A 59 20.82 -6.16 -0.41
N THR A 60 21.77 -5.75 0.44
CA THR A 60 23.18 -5.94 0.14
C THR A 60 23.51 -7.38 0.44
N ILE A 61 23.67 -8.19 -0.59
CA ILE A 61 24.23 -9.54 -0.45
C ILE A 61 25.74 -9.37 -0.35
N TYR A 62 26.33 -9.77 0.77
CA TYR A 62 27.77 -9.86 0.96
C TYR A 62 28.27 -11.21 0.45
#